data_AF-A0A1G5THM8-F1
#
_entry.id   AF-A0A1G5THM8-F1
#
_cell.length_a   1.000
_cell.length_b   1.000
_cell.length_c   1.000
_cell.angle_alpha   90.00
_cell.angle_beta   90.00
_cell.angle_gamma   90.00
#
_symmetry.space_group_name_H-M   'P 1'
#
loop_
_entity.id
_entity.type
_entity.pdbx_description
1 polymer ?
#
loop_
_entity_poly.entity_id
_entity_poly.type
_entity_poly.pdbx_seq_one_letter_code
_entity_poly.pdbx_strand_id
1 'polypeptide(L)'
;MRKLFLLLSLLSIVSAASAAENHIRPGLWEVTTTSMLLALVPQIPPEQMQKLTSLAKQYGLDMPQIQDGAATSRVCITQQMADEEIPSYFHVQESGCSIKNAIRAENSYKMDLVCTHSQLKGNGRAEGTFITPERFSGWTIFNGTVQDNPVNEHADTSGRWISASCGTVRSAH
;
A
#
# COMPACT_ATOMS: atom_id res chain seq x y z
N MET A 1 -29.25 -43.23 -51.57
CA MET A 1 -27.99 -42.55 -51.19
C MET A 1 -28.21 -41.04 -51.22
N ARG A 2 -28.42 -40.39 -50.08
CA ARG A 2 -28.43 -38.93 -49.98
C ARG A 2 -27.89 -38.53 -48.61
N LYS A 3 -26.95 -37.60 -48.67
CA LYS A 3 -25.84 -37.42 -47.74
C LYS A 3 -26.26 -36.71 -46.45
N LEU A 4 -25.65 -37.21 -45.37
CA LEU A 4 -25.44 -36.64 -44.05
C LEU A 4 -25.15 -35.12 -44.09
N PHE A 5 -25.86 -34.34 -43.27
CA PHE A 5 -25.41 -33.02 -42.82
C PHE A 5 -25.80 -32.84 -41.34
N LEU A 6 -24.93 -33.32 -40.45
CA LEU A 6 -24.91 -32.90 -39.05
C LEU A 6 -24.18 -31.55 -39.00
N LEU A 7 -24.90 -30.48 -38.70
CA LEU A 7 -24.33 -29.18 -38.35
C LEU A 7 -23.91 -29.23 -36.88
N LEU A 8 -22.62 -29.45 -36.65
CA LEU A 8 -21.99 -29.33 -35.32
C LEU A 8 -21.63 -27.85 -35.10
N SER A 9 -22.49 -27.13 -34.38
CA SER A 9 -22.20 -25.77 -33.91
C SER A 9 -21.18 -25.82 -32.76
N LEU A 10 -19.91 -25.63 -33.09
CA LEU A 10 -18.82 -25.43 -32.13
C LEU A 10 -18.99 -24.05 -31.46
N LEU A 11 -19.51 -24.02 -30.24
CA LEU A 11 -19.42 -22.86 -29.37
C LEU A 11 -17.96 -22.74 -28.89
N SER A 12 -17.17 -21.93 -29.60
CA SER A 12 -15.85 -21.52 -29.11
C SER A 12 -16.05 -20.60 -27.91
N ILE A 13 -15.91 -21.17 -26.71
CA ILE A 13 -15.70 -20.39 -25.48
C ILE A 13 -14.36 -19.69 -25.66
N VAL A 14 -14.40 -18.41 -25.99
CA VAL A 14 -13.23 -17.54 -25.88
C VAL A 14 -12.94 -17.42 -24.40
N SER A 15 -12.08 -18.30 -23.88
CA SER A 15 -11.40 -18.04 -22.63
C SER A 15 -10.58 -16.78 -22.83
N ALA A 16 -11.06 -15.66 -22.30
CA ALA A 16 -10.23 -14.49 -22.10
C ALA A 16 -9.10 -14.94 -21.16
N ALA A 17 -7.97 -15.32 -21.75
CA ALA A 17 -6.73 -15.41 -21.02
C ALA A 17 -6.51 -14.01 -20.45
N SER A 18 -6.79 -13.83 -19.16
CA SER A 18 -6.29 -12.69 -18.42
C SER A 18 -4.78 -12.73 -18.63
N ALA A 19 -4.25 -11.77 -19.39
CA ALA A 19 -2.84 -11.45 -19.33
C ALA A 19 -2.50 -11.42 -17.84
N ALA A 20 -1.42 -12.07 -17.43
CA ALA A 20 -0.94 -11.96 -16.06
C ALA A 20 -0.70 -10.46 -15.81
N GLU A 21 -1.68 -9.82 -15.19
CA GLU A 21 -1.67 -8.41 -14.89
C GLU A 21 -0.66 -8.29 -13.78
N ASN A 22 0.59 -7.93 -14.11
CA ASN A 22 1.62 -7.55 -13.15
C ASN A 22 1.25 -6.26 -12.38
N HIS A 23 -0.02 -5.87 -12.42
CA HIS A 23 -0.61 -4.67 -11.86
C HIS A 23 -1.51 -5.07 -10.70
N ILE A 24 -1.49 -4.24 -9.67
CA ILE A 24 -2.36 -4.37 -8.52
C ILE A 24 -3.81 -4.11 -8.93
N ARG A 25 -4.76 -4.86 -8.36
CA ARG A 25 -6.18 -4.70 -8.69
C ARG A 25 -6.77 -3.42 -8.09
N PRO A 26 -7.53 -2.60 -8.84
CA PRO A 26 -8.30 -1.48 -8.29
C PRO A 26 -9.38 -1.95 -7.30
N GLY A 27 -9.72 -1.10 -6.34
CA GLY A 27 -10.76 -1.33 -5.35
C GLY A 27 -10.29 -1.14 -3.92
N LEU A 28 -10.99 -1.76 -2.98
CA LEU A 28 -10.71 -1.69 -1.56
C LEU A 28 -9.62 -2.68 -1.17
N TRP A 29 -8.61 -2.18 -0.48
CA TRP A 29 -7.51 -2.96 0.09
C TRP A 29 -7.50 -2.84 1.60
N GLU A 30 -7.09 -3.92 2.26
CA GLU A 30 -6.63 -3.92 3.64
C GLU A 30 -5.11 -3.98 3.62
N VAL A 31 -4.48 -3.03 4.31
CA VAL A 31 -3.03 -2.91 4.40
C VAL A 31 -2.64 -3.05 5.86
N THR A 32 -1.72 -3.97 6.13
CA THR A 32 -1.18 -4.20 7.46
C THR A 32 0.31 -3.88 7.45
N THR A 33 0.71 -3.02 8.37
CA THR A 33 2.11 -2.65 8.63
C THR A 33 2.52 -3.14 10.00
N THR A 34 3.67 -3.78 10.12
CA THR A 34 4.23 -4.23 11.40
C THR A 34 5.57 -3.58 11.65
N SER A 35 5.80 -3.08 12.87
CA SER A 35 7.11 -2.54 13.26
C SER A 35 7.33 -2.64 14.76
N MET A 36 8.58 -2.57 15.19
CA MET A 36 8.91 -2.51 16.63
C MET A 36 8.31 -1.28 17.30
N LEU A 37 8.24 -0.13 16.60
CA LEU A 37 7.65 1.09 17.16
C LEU A 37 6.15 0.92 17.41
N LEU A 38 5.44 0.23 16.51
CA LEU A 38 4.02 -0.09 16.70
C LEU A 38 3.79 -1.00 17.91
N ALA A 39 4.75 -1.87 18.25
CA ALA A 39 4.66 -2.72 19.44
C ALA A 39 4.77 -1.90 20.76
N LEU A 40 5.30 -0.68 20.70
CA LEU A 40 5.40 0.23 21.85
C LEU A 40 4.14 1.08 22.04
N VAL A 41 3.21 1.12 21.08
CA VAL A 41 1.99 1.93 21.13
C VAL A 41 1.16 1.71 22.39
N PRO A 42 0.95 0.46 22.89
CA PRO A 42 0.23 0.23 24.15
C PRO A 42 0.88 0.86 25.38
N GLN A 43 2.17 1.22 25.29
CA GLN A 43 2.92 1.87 26.37
C GLN A 43 2.75 3.40 26.36
N ILE A 44 2.11 3.96 25.32
CA ILE A 44 1.87 5.40 25.21
C ILE A 44 0.69 5.78 26.11
N PRO A 45 0.86 6.73 27.05
CA PRO A 45 -0.21 7.27 27.87
C PRO A 45 -1.40 7.78 27.03
N PRO A 46 -2.66 7.58 27.46
CA PRO A 46 -3.84 7.97 26.70
C PRO A 46 -3.87 9.45 26.28
N GLU A 47 -3.43 10.36 27.16
CA GLU A 47 -3.35 11.79 26.85
C GLU A 47 -2.37 12.07 25.70
N GLN A 48 -1.22 11.39 25.67
CA GLN A 48 -0.24 11.52 24.60
C GLN A 48 -0.77 10.90 23.31
N MET A 49 -1.44 9.75 23.37
CA MET A 49 -2.07 9.12 22.21
C MET A 49 -3.15 10.04 21.59
N GLN A 50 -3.90 10.76 22.42
CA GLN A 50 -4.91 11.70 21.94
C GLN A 50 -4.27 12.92 21.23
N LYS A 51 -3.12 13.40 21.72
CA LYS A 51 -2.34 14.43 21.02
C LYS A 51 -1.82 13.94 19.68
N LEU A 52 -1.27 12.72 19.62
CA LEU A 52 -0.82 12.10 18.37
C LEU A 52 -1.96 11.94 17.35
N THR A 53 -3.10 11.43 17.81
CA THR A 53 -4.31 11.28 16.96
C THR A 53 -4.79 12.63 16.44
N SER A 54 -4.76 13.68 17.28
CA SER A 54 -5.17 15.02 16.88
C SER A 54 -4.21 15.61 15.85
N LEU A 55 -2.91 15.39 16.04
CA LEU A 55 -1.87 15.81 15.11
C LEU A 55 -2.03 15.11 13.75
N ALA A 56 -2.20 13.79 13.75
CA ALA A 56 -2.47 13.02 12.53
C ALA A 56 -3.64 13.61 11.74
N LYS A 57 -4.78 13.85 12.42
CA LYS A 57 -5.96 14.47 11.80
C LYS A 57 -5.71 15.86 11.23
N GLN A 58 -4.87 16.67 11.86
CA GLN A 58 -4.48 17.98 11.31
C GLN A 58 -3.75 17.85 9.97
N TYR A 59 -3.04 16.75 9.75
CA TYR A 59 -2.39 16.42 8.48
C TYR A 59 -3.27 15.58 7.54
N GLY A 60 -4.57 15.43 7.84
CA GLY A 60 -5.50 14.63 7.02
C GLY A 60 -5.40 13.13 7.24
N LEU A 61 -4.58 12.69 8.20
CA LEU A 61 -4.34 11.29 8.50
C LEU A 61 -5.33 10.76 9.54
N ASP A 62 -6.00 9.66 9.21
CA ASP A 62 -6.71 8.86 10.20
C ASP A 62 -5.74 7.86 10.84
N MET A 63 -5.77 7.78 12.17
CA MET A 63 -4.97 6.78 12.87
C MET A 63 -5.52 5.38 12.57
N PRO A 64 -4.67 4.46 12.07
CA PRO A 64 -5.08 3.09 11.82
C PRO A 64 -5.41 2.36 13.12
N GLN A 65 -6.09 1.21 13.00
CA GLN A 65 -6.25 0.32 14.15
C GLN A 65 -4.89 -0.32 14.45
N ILE A 66 -4.38 -0.11 15.67
CA ILE A 66 -3.09 -0.66 16.09
C ILE A 66 -3.33 -1.71 17.16
N GLN A 67 -2.86 -2.93 16.91
CA GLN A 67 -2.95 -4.06 17.84
C GLN A 67 -1.72 -4.95 17.65
N ASP A 68 -1.13 -5.40 18.75
CA ASP A 68 -0.03 -6.38 18.78
C ASP A 68 1.14 -6.06 17.83
N GLY A 69 1.53 -4.78 17.74
CA GLY A 69 2.62 -4.32 16.88
C GLY A 69 2.27 -4.20 15.38
N ALA A 70 0.99 -4.36 15.03
CA ALA A 70 0.47 -4.22 13.69
C ALA A 70 -0.51 -3.04 13.60
N ALA A 71 -0.33 -2.19 12.59
CA ALA A 71 -1.27 -1.16 12.18
C ALA A 71 -2.02 -1.64 10.95
N THR A 72 -3.34 -1.76 11.03
CA THR A 72 -4.20 -2.16 9.90
C THR A 72 -5.09 -1.00 9.48
N SER A 73 -5.10 -0.73 8.18
CA SER A 73 -5.91 0.31 7.55
C SER A 73 -6.59 -0.22 6.30
N ARG A 74 -7.61 0.52 5.84
CA ARG A 74 -8.24 0.28 4.55
C ARG A 74 -7.93 1.43 3.61
N VAL A 75 -7.54 1.09 2.39
CA VAL A 75 -7.18 2.05 1.36
C VAL A 75 -7.98 1.73 0.10
N CYS A 76 -8.56 2.76 -0.50
CA CYS A 76 -9.17 2.63 -1.82
C CYS A 76 -8.13 2.97 -2.89
N ILE A 77 -7.85 2.00 -3.77
CA ILE A 77 -6.95 2.14 -4.92
C ILE A 77 -7.80 2.34 -6.16
N THR A 78 -7.64 3.48 -6.82
CA THR A 78 -8.32 3.78 -8.09
C THR A 78 -7.64 3.09 -9.27
N GLN A 79 -8.30 3.05 -10.43
CA GLN A 79 -7.67 2.54 -11.65
C GLN A 79 -6.40 3.32 -11.99
N GLN A 80 -6.44 4.65 -11.90
CA GLN A 80 -5.28 5.50 -12.17
C GLN A 80 -4.09 5.14 -11.27
N MET A 81 -4.33 4.87 -10.00
CA MET A 81 -3.29 4.44 -9.06
C MET A 81 -2.77 3.03 -9.38
N ALA A 82 -3.66 2.10 -9.73
CA ALA A 82 -3.28 0.75 -10.12
C ALA A 82 -2.40 0.72 -11.39
N ASP A 83 -2.59 1.71 -12.26
CA ASP A 83 -1.83 1.90 -13.49
C ASP A 83 -0.48 2.60 -13.25
N GLU A 84 -0.21 3.12 -12.03
CA GLU A 84 1.08 3.72 -11.72
C GLU A 84 2.21 2.69 -11.77
N GLU A 85 3.32 3.07 -12.41
CA GLU A 85 4.50 2.21 -12.45
C GLU A 85 5.11 2.05 -11.05
N ILE A 86 5.19 3.12 -10.27
CA ILE A 86 5.68 3.09 -8.88
C ILE A 86 4.52 3.43 -7.96
N PRO A 87 4.13 2.54 -7.02
CA PRO A 87 2.96 2.75 -6.17
C PRO A 87 3.28 3.72 -5.02
N SER A 88 3.47 4.99 -5.38
CA SER A 88 3.94 6.06 -4.49
C SER A 88 2.95 6.37 -3.35
N TYR A 89 1.67 6.11 -3.58
CA TYR A 89 0.57 6.32 -2.63
C TYR A 89 0.67 5.46 -1.36
N PHE A 90 1.51 4.41 -1.33
CA PHE A 90 1.78 3.68 -0.09
C PHE A 90 2.81 4.36 0.82
N HIS A 91 3.53 5.41 0.36
CA HIS A 91 4.76 5.85 1.04
C HIS A 91 4.91 7.37 1.24
N VAL A 92 4.38 8.20 0.34
CA VAL A 92 4.97 9.56 0.14
C VAL A 92 4.06 10.71 0.52
N GLN A 93 2.78 10.66 0.13
CA GLN A 93 2.07 11.91 -0.11
C GLN A 93 1.66 12.66 1.16
N GLU A 94 1.52 11.96 2.28
CA GLU A 94 1.09 12.58 3.55
C GLU A 94 2.24 12.71 4.58
N SER A 95 3.41 12.13 4.30
CA SER A 95 4.55 12.11 5.23
C SER A 95 5.51 13.30 5.07
N GLY A 96 5.41 14.06 3.97
CA GLY A 96 6.37 15.13 3.66
C GLY A 96 7.72 14.59 3.14
N CYS A 97 7.72 13.37 2.62
CA CYS A 97 8.86 12.74 1.96
C CYS A 97 8.75 12.89 0.44
N SER A 98 9.86 12.64 -0.26
CA SER A 98 9.92 12.58 -1.72
C SER A 98 10.56 11.26 -2.15
N ILE A 99 10.10 10.71 -3.28
CA ILE A 99 10.72 9.52 -3.89
C ILE A 99 11.93 9.92 -4.72
N LYS A 100 12.99 9.13 -4.60
CA LYS A 100 14.19 9.16 -5.46
C LYS A 100 14.53 7.74 -5.92
N ASN A 101 15.26 7.65 -7.03
CA ASN A 101 15.84 6.40 -7.55
C ASN A 101 14.85 5.23 -7.64
N ALA A 102 13.58 5.53 -7.97
CA ALA A 102 12.55 4.52 -8.07
C ALA A 102 12.77 3.66 -9.32
N ILE A 103 12.73 2.35 -9.14
CA ILE A 103 12.90 1.37 -10.21
C ILE A 103 11.85 0.29 -10.02
N ARG A 104 11.11 -0.04 -11.08
CA ARG A 104 10.28 -1.24 -11.15
C ARG A 104 10.97 -2.28 -12.02
N ALA A 105 10.96 -3.52 -11.54
CA ALA A 105 11.40 -4.69 -12.28
C ALA A 105 10.30 -5.74 -12.14
N GLU A 106 9.57 -5.98 -13.24
CA GLU A 106 8.45 -6.91 -13.28
C GLU A 106 7.37 -6.58 -12.24
N ASN A 107 7.22 -7.45 -11.23
CA ASN A 107 6.25 -7.31 -10.15
C ASN A 107 6.85 -6.65 -8.90
N SER A 108 8.12 -6.28 -8.91
CA SER A 108 8.81 -5.72 -7.75
C SER A 108 9.25 -4.28 -8.01
N TYR A 109 9.28 -3.47 -6.96
CA TYR A 109 9.76 -2.10 -7.01
C TYR A 109 10.69 -1.81 -5.85
N LYS A 110 11.59 -0.86 -6.07
CA LYS A 110 12.43 -0.29 -5.02
C LYS A 110 12.54 1.21 -5.20
N MET A 111 12.70 1.93 -4.11
CA MET A 111 12.89 3.37 -4.13
C MET A 111 13.59 3.87 -2.86
N ASP A 112 14.20 5.04 -2.97
CA ASP A 112 14.71 5.77 -1.82
C ASP A 112 13.69 6.85 -1.42
N LEU A 113 13.54 7.05 -0.12
CA LEU A 113 12.69 8.08 0.49
C LEU A 113 13.58 9.18 1.03
N VAL A 114 13.28 10.43 0.71
CA VAL A 114 14.01 11.60 1.23
C VAL A 114 13.01 12.56 1.86
N CYS A 115 13.07 12.71 3.18
CA CYS A 115 12.17 13.56 3.95
C CYS A 115 12.92 14.81 4.42
N THR A 116 12.37 15.98 4.10
CA THR A 116 12.99 17.28 4.40
C THR A 116 12.05 18.21 5.16
N HIS A 117 10.90 17.71 5.62
CA HIS A 117 9.94 18.49 6.37
C HIS A 117 10.48 18.84 7.76
N SER A 118 10.03 19.97 8.34
CA SER A 118 10.57 20.44 9.64
C SER A 118 10.38 19.42 10.76
N GLN A 119 9.26 18.69 10.75
CA GLN A 119 8.93 17.68 11.74
C GLN A 119 9.37 16.26 11.37
N LEU A 120 9.75 16.00 10.10
CA LEU A 120 10.22 14.70 9.64
C LEU A 120 11.39 14.90 8.68
N LYS A 121 12.60 14.55 9.13
CA LYS A 121 13.83 14.65 8.36
C LYS A 121 14.52 13.31 8.31
N GLY A 122 15.06 12.93 7.18
CA GLY A 122 15.83 11.69 7.09
C GLY A 122 15.78 11.06 5.73
N ASN A 123 16.33 9.85 5.66
CA ASN A 123 16.36 9.05 4.46
C ASN A 123 15.84 7.66 4.76
N GLY A 124 15.20 7.06 3.78
CA GLY A 124 14.72 5.69 3.86
C GLY A 124 14.88 4.95 2.55
N ARG A 125 14.60 3.66 2.60
CA ARG A 125 14.48 2.80 1.43
C ARG A 125 13.26 1.93 1.60
N ALA A 126 12.52 1.75 0.52
CA ALA A 126 11.39 0.86 0.47
C ALA A 126 11.54 -0.11 -0.71
N GLU A 127 11.16 -1.36 -0.48
CA GLU A 127 10.99 -2.36 -1.54
C GLU A 127 9.65 -3.06 -1.38
N GLY A 128 9.06 -3.46 -2.50
CA GLY A 128 7.81 -4.20 -2.48
C GLY A 128 7.65 -5.10 -3.70
N THR A 129 6.78 -6.08 -3.57
CA THR A 129 6.48 -7.08 -4.59
C THR A 129 4.98 -7.33 -4.64
N PHE A 130 4.40 -7.22 -5.83
CA PHE A 130 3.06 -7.68 -6.15
C PHE A 130 3.10 -9.20 -6.36
N ILE A 131 2.63 -9.95 -5.36
CA ILE A 131 2.64 -11.42 -5.37
C ILE A 131 1.57 -11.93 -6.33
N THR A 132 0.39 -11.31 -6.28
CA THR A 132 -0.73 -11.51 -7.21
C THR A 132 -1.41 -10.15 -7.43
N PRO A 133 -2.37 -10.04 -8.37
CA PRO A 133 -3.19 -8.83 -8.48
C PRO A 133 -3.92 -8.45 -7.19
N GLU A 134 -4.10 -9.39 -6.26
CA GLU A 134 -4.88 -9.23 -5.01
C GLU A 134 -4.02 -9.31 -3.74
N ARG A 135 -2.69 -9.44 -3.87
CA ARG A 135 -1.75 -9.52 -2.73
C ARG A 135 -0.42 -8.86 -3.02
N PHE A 136 0.09 -8.11 -2.06
CA PHE A 136 1.46 -7.59 -2.09
C PHE A 136 2.14 -7.72 -0.73
N SER A 137 3.47 -7.63 -0.75
CA SER A 137 4.30 -7.48 0.44
C SER A 137 5.43 -6.48 0.17
N GLY A 138 6.01 -5.93 1.22
CA GLY A 138 7.16 -5.05 1.13
C GLY A 138 7.72 -4.71 2.50
N TRP A 139 8.72 -3.85 2.50
CA TRP A 139 9.34 -3.34 3.71
C TRP A 139 9.85 -1.92 3.46
N THR A 140 10.00 -1.18 4.55
CA THR A 140 10.58 0.15 4.58
C THR A 140 11.57 0.24 5.73
N ILE A 141 12.76 0.78 5.46
CA ILE A 141 13.68 1.25 6.49
C ILE A 141 13.74 2.77 6.46
N PHE A 142 13.82 3.39 7.63
CA PHE A 142 13.95 4.82 7.76
C PHE A 142 14.97 5.17 8.84
N ASN A 143 15.82 6.15 8.56
CA ASN A 143 16.75 6.73 9.52
C ASN A 143 16.68 8.25 9.44
N GLY A 144 16.33 8.87 10.56
CA GLY A 144 16.04 10.29 10.60
C GLY A 144 15.65 10.81 11.96
N THR A 145 14.85 11.87 11.96
CA THR A 145 14.27 12.47 13.16
C THR A 145 12.79 12.77 12.96
N VAL A 146 12.02 12.55 14.04
CA VAL A 146 10.63 12.99 14.17
C VAL A 146 10.56 13.99 15.31
N GLN A 147 10.15 15.23 15.01
CA GLN A 147 10.18 16.34 15.97
C GLN A 147 11.55 16.44 16.69
N ASP A 148 12.63 16.36 15.92
CA ASP A 148 14.04 16.37 16.36
C ASP A 148 14.48 15.18 17.24
N ASN A 149 13.61 14.20 17.51
CA ASN A 149 13.98 12.96 18.18
C ASN A 149 14.51 11.95 17.15
N PRO A 150 15.69 11.33 17.35
CA PRO A 150 16.21 10.31 16.46
C PRO A 150 15.27 9.11 16.35
N VAL A 151 15.03 8.67 15.11
CA VAL A 151 14.24 7.48 14.80
C VAL A 151 15.02 6.62 13.80
N ASN A 152 15.16 5.34 14.14
CA ASN A 152 15.57 4.29 13.22
C ASN A 152 14.49 3.23 13.24
N GLU A 153 13.88 2.99 12.10
CA GLU A 153 12.72 2.12 11.96
C GLU A 153 12.92 1.13 10.82
N HIS A 154 12.50 -0.11 11.07
CA HIS A 154 12.13 -1.06 10.03
C HIS A 154 10.63 -1.35 10.19
N ALA A 155 9.90 -1.28 9.09
CA ALA A 155 8.50 -1.71 9.02
C ALA A 155 8.32 -2.69 7.86
N ASP A 156 7.58 -3.78 8.11
CA ASP A 156 7.12 -4.69 7.06
C ASP A 156 5.67 -4.36 6.70
N THR A 157 5.32 -4.47 5.43
CA THR A 157 3.98 -4.15 4.93
C THR A 157 3.43 -5.30 4.11
N SER A 158 2.16 -5.59 4.27
CA SER A 158 1.43 -6.51 3.40
C SER A 158 0.06 -5.94 3.07
N GLY A 159 -0.47 -6.32 1.91
CA GLY A 159 -1.81 -5.92 1.52
C GLY A 159 -2.60 -7.04 0.88
N ARG A 160 -3.90 -6.96 1.05
CA ARG A 160 -4.89 -7.89 0.52
C ARG A 160 -6.09 -7.14 -0.05
N TRP A 161 -6.47 -7.49 -1.27
CA TRP A 161 -7.68 -6.96 -1.89
C TRP A 161 -8.93 -7.49 -1.19
N ILE A 162 -9.92 -6.63 -1.00
CA ILE A 162 -11.16 -6.90 -0.26
C ILE A 162 -12.36 -6.94 -1.17
N SER A 163 -12.53 -5.90 -1.99
CA SER A 163 -13.71 -5.74 -2.84
C SER A 163 -13.48 -4.72 -3.95
N ALA A 164 -14.24 -4.84 -5.04
CA ALA A 164 -14.16 -3.88 -6.15
C ALA A 164 -14.72 -2.50 -5.76
N SER A 165 -15.68 -2.46 -4.83
CA SER A 165 -16.25 -1.22 -4.28
C SER A 165 -15.44 -0.75 -3.07
N CYS A 166 -15.15 0.55 -3.02
CA CYS A 166 -14.51 1.21 -1.88
C CYS A 166 -15.49 1.64 -0.78
N GLY A 167 -16.81 1.55 -1.04
CA GLY A 167 -17.82 2.01 -0.09
C GLY A 167 -17.62 3.48 0.30
N THR A 168 -17.53 3.75 1.61
CA THR A 168 -17.29 5.10 2.16
C THR A 168 -15.83 5.42 2.43
N VAL A 169 -14.89 4.53 2.09
CA VAL A 169 -13.45 4.77 2.26
C VAL A 169 -12.98 5.74 1.20
N ARG A 170 -12.41 6.87 1.61
CA ARG A 170 -11.80 7.83 0.67
C ARG A 170 -10.59 7.18 -0.02
N SER A 171 -10.38 7.53 -1.28
CA SER A 171 -9.15 7.18 -2.01
C SER A 171 -7.92 7.66 -1.25
N ALA A 172 -6.87 6.84 -1.22
CA ALA A 172 -5.54 7.37 -0.93
C ALA A 172 -5.23 8.34 -2.07
N HIS A 173 -5.12 9.61 -1.73
CA HIS A 173 -4.84 10.67 -2.69
C HIS A 173 -3.40 11.11 -2.51
#